data_AF-A0A8T2SXZ9-F1
#
_entry.id   AF-A0A8T2SXZ9-F1
#
_cell.length_a   1.000
_cell.length_b   1.000
_cell.length_c   1.000
_cell.angle_alpha   90.00
_cell.angle_beta   90.00
_cell.angle_gamma   90.00
#
_symmetry.space_group_name_H-M   'P 1'
#
loop_
_entity.id
_entity.type
_entity.pdbx_description
1 polymer ?
#
loop_
_entity_poly.entity_id
_entity_poly.type
_entity_poly.pdbx_seq_one_letter_code
_entity_poly.pdbx_strand_id
1 'polypeptide(L)'
;MDIDDDHTNVCRKRKPDSECRQCHCKSSEPEAANPSCSVVLCNRETLQFMYRSSEGWKSYSDELSAIIRISFAAHEKFAKFSVSGHSFVVSFPHMMQLNLLTGYIRSIAWVDSSGKLITPARCLDGRSPY
;
A
#
# COMPACT_ATOMS: atom_id res chain seq x y z
N MET A 1 -52.20 -10.03 -4.55
CA MET A 1 -51.46 -8.82 -4.13
C MET A 1 -50.14 -9.37 -3.69
N ASP A 2 -49.26 -9.51 -4.66
CA ASP A 2 -48.06 -10.32 -4.58
C ASP A 2 -46.88 -9.39 -4.36
N ILE A 3 -45.99 -9.81 -3.47
CA ILE A 3 -44.80 -9.10 -3.01
C ILE A 3 -43.68 -9.43 -4.00
N ASP A 4 -43.07 -8.40 -4.61
CA ASP A 4 -41.81 -8.53 -5.32
C ASP A 4 -40.78 -7.57 -4.70
N ASP A 5 -39.70 -8.19 -4.21
CA ASP A 5 -38.49 -7.60 -3.65
C ASP A 5 -37.42 -7.67 -4.76
N ASP A 6 -36.88 -6.55 -5.23
CA ASP A 6 -35.67 -6.56 -6.07
C ASP A 6 -34.78 -5.34 -5.79
N HIS A 7 -33.59 -5.67 -5.32
CA HIS A 7 -32.45 -4.77 -5.15
C HIS A 7 -31.84 -4.43 -6.50
N THR A 8 -31.74 -3.14 -6.86
CA THR A 8 -30.87 -2.73 -7.97
C THR A 8 -29.94 -1.56 -7.60
N ASN A 9 -28.64 -1.87 -7.60
CA ASN A 9 -27.50 -0.98 -7.38
C ASN A 9 -27.33 0.03 -8.53
N VAL A 10 -27.07 1.30 -8.18
CA VAL A 10 -26.78 2.39 -9.15
C VAL A 10 -25.27 2.62 -9.22
N CYS A 11 -24.62 2.10 -10.27
CA CYS A 11 -23.26 2.51 -10.65
C CYS A 11 -23.30 3.81 -11.49
N ARG A 12 -22.91 4.94 -10.90
CA ARG A 12 -22.77 6.22 -11.60
C ARG A 12 -21.55 6.22 -12.52
N LYS A 13 -21.79 6.32 -13.84
CA LYS A 13 -20.80 6.49 -14.91
C LYS A 13 -19.96 7.76 -14.72
N ARG A 14 -18.63 7.68 -14.83
CA ARG A 14 -17.75 8.82 -15.19
C ARG A 14 -17.05 8.52 -16.52
N LYS A 15 -16.96 9.55 -17.36
CA LYS A 15 -16.59 9.56 -18.78
C LYS A 15 -15.12 9.16 -19.07
N PRO A 16 -14.80 8.76 -20.32
CA PRO A 16 -13.46 8.43 -20.78
C PRO A 16 -12.78 9.60 -21.50
N ASP A 17 -11.47 9.76 -21.32
CA ASP A 17 -10.53 10.37 -22.28
C ASP A 17 -9.11 9.94 -21.87
N SER A 18 -8.53 8.98 -22.61
CA SER A 18 -7.39 9.17 -23.54
C SER A 18 -6.08 9.54 -22.79
N GLU A 19 -5.02 8.74 -22.70
CA GLU A 19 -4.46 7.68 -23.54
C GLU A 19 -3.70 6.67 -22.66
N CYS A 20 -4.11 5.40 -22.65
CA CYS A 20 -3.30 4.30 -22.12
C CYS A 20 -2.67 3.55 -23.32
N ARG A 21 -1.57 4.07 -23.87
CA ARG A 21 -0.90 3.48 -25.05
C ARG A 21 -0.02 2.26 -24.77
N GLN A 22 -0.15 1.60 -23.61
CA GLN A 22 0.76 0.48 -23.31
C GLN A 22 0.16 -0.63 -22.46
N CYS A 23 -1.10 -0.98 -22.67
CA CYS A 23 -1.61 -2.30 -22.31
C CYS A 23 -1.73 -3.15 -23.58
N HIS A 24 -0.74 -4.01 -23.82
CA HIS A 24 -0.76 -5.00 -24.90
C HIS A 24 -1.67 -6.19 -24.52
N CYS A 25 -2.93 -5.92 -24.22
CA CYS A 25 -3.93 -6.96 -23.97
C CYS A 25 -4.57 -7.34 -25.31
N LYS A 26 -4.03 -8.35 -26.01
CA LYS A 26 -4.73 -8.96 -27.14
C LYS A 26 -5.77 -9.94 -26.57
N SER A 27 -7.05 -9.59 -26.61
CA SER A 27 -8.13 -10.56 -26.50
C SER A 27 -9.30 -10.13 -27.39
N SER A 28 -9.37 -10.75 -28.56
CA SER A 28 -10.53 -10.75 -29.43
C SER A 28 -11.56 -11.78 -28.92
N GLU A 29 -12.78 -11.29 -28.70
CA GLU A 29 -14.07 -12.00 -28.56
C GLU A 29 -14.50 -12.64 -27.23
N PRO A 30 -15.83 -12.72 -26.98
CA PRO A 30 -16.46 -12.44 -25.68
C PRO A 30 -17.02 -13.70 -24.96
N GLU A 31 -17.65 -13.47 -23.80
CA GLU A 31 -18.41 -14.44 -22.98
C GLU A 31 -17.63 -15.47 -22.16
N ALA A 32 -17.18 -15.03 -20.98
CA ALA A 32 -17.61 -15.57 -19.70
C ALA A 32 -16.95 -14.75 -18.60
N ALA A 33 -17.74 -14.02 -17.82
CA ALA A 33 -17.28 -13.27 -16.67
C ALA A 33 -16.72 -14.24 -15.61
N ASN A 34 -15.40 -14.43 -15.62
CA ASN A 34 -14.66 -15.04 -14.53
C ASN A 34 -14.31 -13.92 -13.54
N PRO A 35 -14.68 -13.97 -12.25
CA PRO A 35 -14.44 -12.86 -11.31
C PRO A 35 -12.97 -12.75 -10.87
N SER A 36 -12.05 -13.44 -11.54
CA SER A 36 -10.61 -13.41 -11.25
C SER A 36 -9.85 -12.39 -12.10
N CYS A 37 -10.46 -11.25 -12.42
CA CYS A 37 -9.70 -10.06 -12.79
C CYS A 37 -9.55 -9.22 -11.52
N SER A 38 -8.69 -9.72 -10.63
CA SER A 38 -8.17 -8.94 -9.53
C SER A 38 -7.62 -7.63 -10.11
N VAL A 39 -7.82 -6.55 -9.36
CA VAL A 39 -7.52 -5.15 -9.73
C VAL A 39 -6.01 -4.90 -9.75
N VAL A 40 -5.28 -5.78 -10.44
CA VAL A 40 -3.84 -5.91 -10.48
C VAL A 40 -3.32 -4.79 -11.39
N LEU A 41 -2.86 -3.75 -10.70
CA LEU A 41 -1.66 -2.99 -11.04
C LEU A 41 -1.76 -2.08 -12.28
N CYS A 42 -2.64 -1.08 -12.21
CA CYS A 42 -2.38 0.20 -12.88
C CYS A 42 -1.79 1.27 -11.92
N ASN A 43 -1.26 0.86 -10.77
CA ASN A 43 -0.59 1.78 -9.85
C ASN A 43 0.85 2.01 -10.35
N ARG A 44 1.00 2.93 -11.32
CA ARG A 44 2.29 3.57 -11.68
C ARG A 44 2.87 4.45 -10.56
N GLU A 45 2.48 4.21 -9.31
CA GLU A 45 3.11 4.80 -8.15
C GLU A 45 3.98 3.72 -7.52
N THR A 46 5.22 3.64 -8.00
CA THR A 46 6.26 2.72 -7.49
C THR A 46 6.79 3.21 -6.15
N LEU A 47 5.90 3.44 -5.17
CA LEU A 47 6.28 3.76 -3.80
C LEU A 47 6.88 2.51 -3.17
N GLN A 48 8.22 2.49 -3.10
CA GLN A 48 8.97 1.42 -2.46
C GLN A 48 9.28 1.83 -1.02
N PHE A 49 8.64 1.19 -0.05
CA PHE A 49 8.90 1.42 1.37
C PHE A 49 10.07 0.57 1.87
N MET A 50 10.86 1.15 2.76
CA MET A 50 12.05 0.56 3.35
C MET A 50 12.14 0.88 4.84
N TYR A 51 12.87 0.05 5.58
CA TYR A 51 13.19 0.26 6.99
C TYR A 51 14.69 0.22 7.22
N ARG A 52 15.14 0.92 8.27
CA ARG A 52 16.53 0.89 8.69
C ARG A 52 16.84 -0.39 9.46
N SER A 53 17.93 -1.04 9.08
CA SER A 53 18.54 -2.16 9.78
C SER A 53 20.03 -1.87 10.04
N SER A 54 20.69 -2.74 10.82
CA SER A 54 22.13 -2.67 11.06
C SER A 54 22.96 -2.72 9.78
N GLU A 55 22.48 -3.45 8.76
CA GLU A 55 23.12 -3.60 7.45
C GLU A 55 22.74 -2.49 6.45
N GLY A 56 21.92 -1.53 6.87
CA GLY A 56 21.44 -0.45 6.01
C GLY A 56 19.94 -0.49 5.76
N TRP A 57 19.50 0.14 4.67
CA TRP A 57 18.08 0.19 4.29
C TRP A 57 17.64 -1.12 3.65
N LYS A 58 16.61 -1.74 4.22
CA LYS A 58 16.01 -2.98 3.69
C LYS A 58 14.59 -2.70 3.24
N SER A 59 14.22 -3.23 2.07
CA SER A 59 12.85 -3.15 1.58
C SER A 59 11.91 -4.00 2.44
N TYR A 60 10.66 -3.56 2.60
CA TYR A 60 9.61 -4.43 3.09
C TYR A 60 9.30 -5.52 2.05
N SER A 61 8.75 -6.65 2.48
CA SER A 61 8.17 -7.63 1.55
C SER A 61 7.01 -7.00 0.77
N ASP A 62 6.64 -7.60 -0.36
CA ASP A 62 5.56 -7.07 -1.21
C ASP A 62 4.23 -6.98 -0.47
N GLU A 63 3.93 -7.98 0.37
CA GLU A 63 2.72 -8.02 1.21
C GLU A 63 2.67 -6.82 2.18
N LEU A 64 3.74 -6.57 2.92
CA LEU A 64 3.80 -5.47 3.88
C LEU A 64 3.82 -4.12 3.17
N SER A 65 4.54 -4.04 2.05
CA SER A 65 4.55 -2.85 1.20
C SER A 65 3.15 -2.52 0.70
N ALA A 66 2.33 -3.53 0.35
CA ALA A 66 0.95 -3.30 -0.06
C ALA A 66 0.11 -2.71 1.07
N ILE A 67 0.20 -3.26 2.28
CA ILE A 67 -0.52 -2.73 3.46
C ILE A 67 -0.13 -1.27 3.73
N ILE A 68 1.18 -1.00 3.75
CA ILE A 68 1.72 0.34 4.00
C ILE A 68 1.27 1.32 2.91
N ARG A 69 1.31 0.91 1.63
CA ARG A 69 0.85 1.72 0.49
C ARG A 69 -0.64 2.05 0.57
N ILE A 70 -1.48 1.08 0.95
CA ILE A 70 -2.92 1.30 1.09
C ILE A 70 -3.19 2.36 2.17
N SER A 71 -2.60 2.21 3.36
CA SER A 71 -2.72 3.21 4.43
C SER A 71 -2.18 4.58 4.03
N PHE A 72 -1.04 4.62 3.33
CA PHE A 72 -0.43 5.86 2.87
C PHE A 72 -1.30 6.57 1.83
N ALA A 73 -1.85 5.84 0.85
CA ALA A 73 -2.75 6.36 -0.17
C ALA A 73 -4.09 6.81 0.40
N ALA A 74 -4.55 6.18 1.49
CA ALA A 74 -5.72 6.61 2.26
C ALA A 74 -5.46 7.85 3.13
N HIS A 75 -4.26 8.44 3.06
CA HIS A 75 -3.82 9.57 3.91
C HIS A 75 -3.91 9.29 5.41
N GLU A 76 -3.81 8.02 5.81
CA GLU A 76 -3.73 7.66 7.22
C GLU A 76 -2.39 8.12 7.80
N LYS A 77 -2.36 8.45 9.08
CA LYS A 77 -1.11 8.81 9.78
C LYS A 77 -0.28 7.60 10.17
N PHE A 78 -0.91 6.43 10.24
CA PHE A 78 -0.32 5.20 10.73
C PHE A 78 -0.76 4.00 9.90
N ALA A 79 0.15 3.06 9.69
CA ALA A 79 -0.17 1.72 9.20
C ALA A 79 0.11 0.70 10.29
N LYS A 80 -0.76 -0.29 10.46
CA LYS A 80 -0.61 -1.36 11.46
C LYS A 80 -0.55 -2.71 10.76
N PHE A 81 0.39 -3.56 11.15
CA PHE A 81 0.51 -4.91 10.61
C PHE A 81 1.22 -5.83 11.61
N SER A 82 1.10 -7.14 11.39
CA SER A 82 1.74 -8.15 12.22
C SER A 82 2.61 -9.07 11.36
N VAL A 83 3.83 -9.36 11.83
CA VAL A 83 4.79 -10.26 11.17
C VAL A 83 5.32 -11.23 12.21
N SER A 84 5.21 -12.53 11.93
CA SER A 84 5.74 -13.59 12.81
C SER A 84 5.31 -13.44 14.28
N GLY A 85 4.05 -13.05 14.51
CA GLY A 85 3.51 -12.84 15.87
C GLY A 85 3.88 -11.51 16.54
N HIS A 86 4.67 -10.65 15.89
CA HIS A 86 4.97 -9.31 16.37
C HIS A 86 4.09 -8.27 15.69
N SER A 87 3.47 -7.40 16.48
CA SER A 87 2.68 -6.28 15.94
C SER A 87 3.53 -5.03 15.82
N PHE A 88 3.35 -4.33 14.70
CA PHE A 88 4.08 -3.12 14.38
C PHE A 88 3.14 -1.98 14.01
N VAL A 89 3.59 -0.76 14.30
CA VAL A 89 2.97 0.48 13.83
C VAL A 89 4.00 1.27 13.07
N VAL A 90 3.70 1.60 11.83
CA VAL A 90 4.43 2.60 11.06
C VAL A 90 3.75 3.95 11.24
N SER A 91 4.51 4.98 11.60
CA SER A 91 4.06 6.37 11.64
C SER A 91 4.71 7.13 10.50
N PHE A 92 3.90 7.58 9.53
CA PHE A 92 4.39 8.32 8.37
C PHE A 92 4.91 9.72 8.74
N PRO A 93 4.22 10.52 9.59
CA PRO A 93 4.71 11.86 9.95
C PRO A 93 6.06 11.84 10.67
N HIS A 94 6.31 10.80 11.46
CA HIS A 94 7.57 10.65 12.21
C HIS A 94 8.59 9.76 11.47
N MET A 95 8.23 9.22 10.31
CA MET A 95 9.06 8.32 9.50
C MET A 95 9.70 7.21 10.35
N MET A 96 8.89 6.54 11.17
CA MET A 96 9.34 5.47 12.06
C MET A 96 8.41 4.26 12.07
N GLN A 97 8.98 3.10 12.38
CA GLN A 97 8.28 1.87 12.71
C GLN A 97 8.54 1.53 14.18
N LEU A 98 7.49 1.27 14.94
CA LEU A 98 7.50 0.81 16.32
C LEU A 98 7.07 -0.65 16.38
N ASN A 99 7.85 -1.49 17.05
CA ASN A 99 7.43 -2.82 17.50
C ASN A 99 6.65 -2.66 18.81
N LEU A 100 5.37 -3.00 18.80
CA LEU A 100 4.47 -2.83 19.96
C LEU A 100 4.81 -3.79 21.10
N LEU A 101 5.45 -4.93 20.80
CA LEU A 101 5.82 -5.90 21.83
C LEU A 101 7.11 -5.50 22.55
N THR A 102 8.12 -5.06 21.80
CA THR A 102 9.47 -4.83 22.37
C THR A 102 9.77 -3.36 22.65
N GLY A 103 8.91 -2.45 22.18
CA GLY A 103 9.18 -1.01 22.19
C GLY A 103 10.29 -0.58 21.23
N TYR A 104 10.77 -1.48 20.36
CA TYR A 104 11.86 -1.18 19.44
C TYR A 104 11.40 -0.26 18.31
N ILE A 105 12.11 0.84 18.10
CA ILE A 105 11.87 1.82 17.05
C ILE A 105 12.99 1.73 16.01
N ARG A 106 12.60 1.77 14.75
CA ARG A 106 13.51 1.98 13.63
C ARG A 106 12.94 2.99 12.65
N SER A 107 13.81 3.72 11.97
CA SER A 107 13.40 4.62 10.91
C SER A 107 12.85 3.90 9.68
N ILE A 108 11.93 4.56 8.99
CA ILE A 108 11.45 4.15 7.66
C ILE A 108 11.83 5.20 6.63
N ALA A 109 11.95 4.76 5.38
CA ALA A 109 12.17 5.60 4.21
C ALA A 109 11.32 5.06 3.06
N TRP A 110 11.15 5.86 2.01
CA TRP A 110 10.54 5.38 0.78
C TRP A 110 11.11 6.09 -0.43
N VAL A 111 11.06 5.42 -1.57
CA VAL A 111 11.36 6.02 -2.87
C VAL A 111 10.04 6.49 -3.46
N ASP A 112 9.94 7.78 -3.81
CA ASP A 112 8.75 8.33 -4.46
C ASP A 112 8.65 7.93 -5.94
N SER A 113 7.55 8.30 -6.60
CA SER A 113 7.32 8.00 -8.01
C SER A 113 8.34 8.66 -8.96
N SER A 114 9.09 9.66 -8.50
CA SER A 114 10.18 10.28 -9.27
C SER A 114 11.53 9.55 -9.09
N GLY A 115 11.59 8.52 -8.25
CA GLY A 115 12.82 7.84 -7.90
C GLY A 115 13.62 8.54 -6.80
N LYS A 116 13.07 9.58 -6.17
CA LYS A 116 13.75 10.29 -5.09
C LYS A 116 13.55 9.55 -3.77
N LEU A 117 14.65 9.31 -3.07
CA LEU A 117 14.66 8.73 -1.75
C LEU A 117 14.25 9.78 -0.70
N ILE A 118 13.14 9.52 -0.01
CA ILE A 118 12.65 10.31 1.12
C ILE A 118 13.07 9.59 2.41
N THR A 119 13.94 10.23 3.18
CA THR A 119 14.50 9.71 4.43
C THR A 119 14.25 10.68 5.59
N PRO A 120 14.22 10.18 6.84
CA PRO A 120 14.07 11.05 8.00
C PRO A 120 15.31 11.90 8.18
N ALA A 121 15.12 13.12 8.70
CA ALA A 121 16.24 14.02 9.03
C ALA A 121 17.21 13.43 10.06
N ARG A 122 16.71 12.55 10.95
CA ARG A 122 17.50 11.76 11.89
C ARG A 122 17.04 10.31 11.83
N CYS A 123 17.99 9.40 11.63
CA CYS A 123 17.70 7.97 11.70
C CYS A 123 17.62 7.52 13.16
N LEU A 124 16.57 6.78 13.48
CA LEU A 124 16.34 6.11 14.75
C LEU A 124 16.62 4.62 14.57
N ASP A 125 17.32 4.05 15.55
CA ASP A 125 17.53 2.61 15.66
C ASP A 125 17.78 2.28 17.14
N GLY A 126 16.81 1.66 17.81
CA GLY A 126 16.93 1.33 19.23
C GLY A 126 15.59 1.21 19.96
N ARG A 127 15.62 1.01 21.28
CA ARG A 127 14.40 1.03 22.10
C ARG A 127 13.88 2.46 22.24
N SER A 128 12.55 2.60 22.20
CA SER A 128 11.87 3.79 22.71
C SER A 128 12.38 4.09 24.13
N PRO A 129 12.79 5.34 24.42
CA PRO A 129 13.11 5.76 25.79
C PRO A 129 11.85 5.94 26.65
N TYR A 130 10.66 5.80 26.05
CA TYR A 130 9.35 5.86 26.71
C TYR A 130 8.75 4.47 26.80
#